data_AF-A0A962F311-F1
#
_entry.id   AF-A0A962F311-F1
#
_cell.length_a   1.000
_cell.length_b   1.000
_cell.length_c   1.000
_cell.angle_alpha   90.00
_cell.angle_beta   90.00
_cell.angle_gamma   90.00
#
_symmetry.space_group_name_H-M   'P 1'
#
loop_
_entity.id
_entity.type
_entity.pdbx_description
1 polymer ?
#
loop_
_entity_poly.entity_id
_entity_poly.type
_entity_poly.pdbx_seq_one_letter_code
_entity_poly.pdbx_strand_id
1 'polypeptide(L)'
;MWFPYSLPTSFRIEGDRHRANDSQVDDSPREFLVACQLRNPISNSWSVELHLEETRTLKWKEADGNQIQLSLFPDEDGRLSEVVCKLLDNGLQSAVGRSHAAISNLLDFWSGLSGRGFSVAGLRVADFKYDARWRAMPHWPSALELPFEIPENIPASFWPVAQLYREGRTSSKDRYRFLCCQAVIMRWARAEEPFAWRKQSCPDVSELAETSISREVMALAGAKQFVPHLEGLTIEDLATALESWKSQAIDFIGSASASETLDDFTTLQMWAAIANVADIAAHTVLSRTIVYWREIAPAKDRHCNDAALANQVAS
;
A
#
# COMPACT_ATOMS: atom_id res chain seq x y z
N MET A 1 0.80 0.22 -15.68
CA MET A 1 0.94 -0.93 -14.76
C MET A 1 0.89 -0.39 -13.34
N TRP A 2 0.02 -0.92 -12.47
CA TRP A 2 -0.10 -0.51 -11.07
C TRP A 2 0.91 -1.29 -10.20
N PHE A 3 1.47 -0.64 -9.18
CA PHE A 3 2.42 -1.27 -8.25
C PHE A 3 2.00 -1.03 -6.78
N PRO A 4 2.18 -2.03 -5.90
CA PRO A 4 1.91 -1.89 -4.48
C PRO A 4 2.94 -0.95 -3.82
N TYR A 5 2.47 -0.15 -2.87
CA TYR A 5 3.29 0.86 -2.18
C TYR A 5 3.79 0.40 -0.81
N SER A 6 3.24 -0.70 -0.29
CA SER A 6 3.56 -1.15 1.07
C SER A 6 4.47 -2.36 1.10
N LEU A 7 5.46 -2.25 1.98
CA LEU A 7 6.60 -3.15 2.10
C LEU A 7 6.27 -4.51 2.71
N PRO A 8 5.40 -4.65 3.74
CA PRO A 8 5.46 -5.87 4.54
C PRO A 8 4.79 -7.06 3.84
N THR A 9 4.03 -6.86 2.76
CA THR A 9 3.18 -7.91 2.17
C THR A 9 3.93 -9.00 1.40
N SER A 10 5.12 -8.73 0.86
CA SER A 10 5.87 -9.76 0.11
C SER A 10 7.39 -9.54 0.12
N PHE A 11 8.12 -10.58 0.54
CA PHE A 11 9.57 -10.64 0.44
C PHE A 11 9.97 -11.28 -0.88
N ARG A 12 10.86 -10.62 -1.63
CA ARG A 12 11.51 -11.18 -2.80
C ARG A 12 12.84 -11.80 -2.38
N ILE A 13 13.07 -13.04 -2.80
CA ILE A 13 14.36 -13.72 -2.58
C ILE A 13 15.44 -13.00 -3.39
N GLU A 14 16.56 -12.70 -2.75
CA GLU A 14 17.79 -12.22 -3.39
C GLU A 14 18.81 -13.36 -3.39
N GLY A 15 19.08 -13.95 -4.55
CA GLY A 15 20.03 -15.06 -4.69
C GLY A 15 19.36 -16.42 -4.82
N ASP A 16 19.92 -17.44 -4.17
CA ASP A 16 19.53 -18.84 -4.35
C ASP A 16 18.19 -19.17 -3.67
N ARG A 17 17.22 -19.60 -4.49
CA ARG A 17 15.89 -19.99 -4.03
C ARG A 17 15.91 -21.25 -3.15
N HIS A 18 16.83 -22.19 -3.38
CA HIS A 18 16.93 -23.40 -2.56
C HIS A 18 17.34 -23.03 -1.13
N ARG A 19 18.39 -22.23 -0.96
CA ARG A 19 18.83 -21.73 0.35
C ARG A 19 17.75 -20.96 1.09
N ALA A 20 17.00 -20.11 0.38
CA ALA A 20 15.89 -19.38 0.95
C ALA A 20 14.76 -20.31 1.42
N ASN A 21 14.44 -21.35 0.65
CA ASN A 21 13.46 -22.35 1.06
C ASN A 21 13.96 -23.17 2.27
N ASP A 22 15.22 -23.58 2.27
CA ASP A 22 15.85 -24.34 3.37
C ASP A 22 15.82 -23.52 4.68
N SER A 23 16.10 -22.22 4.60
CA SER A 23 15.93 -21.31 5.73
C SER A 23 14.47 -21.22 6.20
N GLN A 24 13.50 -21.18 5.30
CA GLN A 24 12.09 -21.05 5.70
C GLN A 24 11.53 -22.29 6.38
N VAL A 25 12.09 -23.48 6.14
CA VAL A 25 11.65 -24.73 6.78
C VAL A 25 12.37 -25.03 8.09
N ASP A 26 13.51 -24.38 8.34
CA ASP A 26 14.28 -24.54 9.57
C ASP A 26 13.74 -23.66 10.70
N ASP A 27 13.37 -24.29 11.80
CA ASP A 27 12.84 -23.67 13.03
C ASP A 27 13.89 -23.51 14.13
N SER A 28 15.14 -23.89 13.88
CA SER A 28 16.21 -23.77 14.86
C SER A 28 16.64 -22.31 15.08
N PRO A 29 16.96 -21.92 16.34
CA PRO A 29 17.46 -20.59 16.64
C PRO A 29 18.77 -20.28 15.93
N ARG A 30 18.83 -19.12 15.27
CA ARG A 30 20.00 -18.67 14.50
C ARG A 30 20.01 -17.16 14.32
N GLU A 31 21.15 -16.64 13.86
CA GLU A 31 21.35 -15.21 13.67
C GLU A 31 20.70 -14.72 12.37
N PHE A 32 19.87 -13.69 12.51
CA PHE A 32 19.35 -12.90 11.41
C PHE A 32 19.93 -11.47 11.44
N LEU A 33 20.11 -10.90 10.26
CA LEU A 33 20.25 -9.46 10.08
C LEU A 33 19.05 -8.90 9.35
N VAL A 34 18.44 -7.87 9.91
CA VAL A 34 17.35 -7.12 9.29
C VAL A 34 17.79 -5.67 9.15
N ALA A 35 18.01 -5.24 7.92
CA ALA A 35 18.38 -3.87 7.59
C ALA A 35 17.13 -3.10 7.13
N CYS A 36 16.86 -1.98 7.80
CA CYS A 36 15.72 -1.11 7.55
C CYS A 36 16.20 0.22 6.99
N GLN A 37 15.85 0.50 5.73
CA GLN A 37 16.12 1.78 5.11
C GLN A 37 15.07 2.79 5.56
N LEU A 38 15.52 3.96 5.97
CA LEU A 38 14.68 5.03 6.48
C LEU A 38 14.33 6.04 5.40
N ARG A 39 13.20 6.71 5.57
CA ARG A 39 12.75 7.79 4.70
C ARG A 39 12.06 8.88 5.48
N ASN A 40 12.32 10.13 5.10
CA ASN A 40 11.53 11.28 5.52
C ASN A 40 10.18 11.28 4.77
N PRO A 41 9.03 11.15 5.46
CA PRO A 41 7.72 11.06 4.81
C PRO A 41 7.27 12.39 4.17
N ILE A 42 7.89 13.53 4.50
CA ILE A 42 7.55 14.84 3.95
C ILE A 42 8.30 15.09 2.64
N SER A 43 9.63 14.92 2.65
CA SER A 43 10.47 15.15 1.47
C SER A 43 10.57 13.94 0.54
N ASN A 44 10.17 12.76 1.02
CA ASN A 44 10.43 11.45 0.40
C ASN A 44 11.92 11.11 0.20
N SER A 45 12.85 11.78 0.90
CA SER A 45 14.27 11.45 0.86
C SER A 45 14.58 10.14 1.59
N TRP A 46 15.50 9.34 1.06
CA TRP A 46 15.98 8.06 1.63
C TRP A 46 17.03 8.23 2.75
N SER A 47 16.95 9.36 3.43
CA SER A 47 17.61 9.63 4.69
C SER A 47 16.72 10.55 5.51
N VAL A 48 16.91 10.51 6.81
CA VAL A 48 16.15 11.31 7.75
C VAL A 48 17.02 12.44 8.29
N GLU A 49 16.39 13.51 8.76
CA GLU A 49 17.09 14.72 9.22
C GLU A 49 17.67 14.56 10.64
N LEU A 50 18.27 13.40 10.91
CA LEU A 50 19.04 13.09 12.11
C LEU A 50 20.51 12.96 11.69
N HIS A 51 21.35 13.86 12.19
CA HIS A 51 22.77 13.82 11.90
C HIS A 51 23.48 12.83 12.83
N LEU A 52 24.36 12.03 12.26
CA LEU A 52 25.15 11.03 12.94
C LEU A 52 26.57 11.03 12.35
N GLU A 53 27.56 11.44 13.14
CA GLU A 53 28.95 11.56 12.68
C GLU A 53 29.57 10.21 12.31
N GLU A 54 29.22 9.15 13.04
CA GLU A 54 29.76 7.80 12.87
C GLU A 54 28.70 6.75 13.22
N THR A 55 28.86 5.54 12.69
CA THR A 55 28.00 4.40 13.03
C THR A 55 27.89 4.23 14.55
N ARG A 56 26.67 4.13 15.07
CA ARG A 56 26.41 3.89 16.50
C ARG A 56 25.70 2.57 16.72
N THR A 57 26.12 1.85 17.75
CA THR A 57 25.47 0.60 18.16
C THR A 57 24.74 0.79 19.48
N LEU A 58 23.48 0.34 19.52
CA LEU A 58 22.60 0.33 20.68
C LEU A 58 22.22 -1.11 21.02
N LYS A 59 22.01 -1.38 22.31
CA LYS A 59 21.40 -2.63 22.76
C LYS A 59 19.94 -2.35 23.12
N TRP A 60 19.03 -2.96 22.39
CA TRP A 60 17.60 -2.91 22.67
C TRP A 60 17.20 -4.15 23.45
N LYS A 61 16.57 -3.96 24.62
CA LYS A 61 16.09 -5.06 25.45
C LYS A 61 14.57 -5.17 25.30
N GLU A 62 14.12 -6.33 24.87
CA GLU A 62 12.70 -6.65 24.75
C GLU A 62 12.09 -7.02 26.11
N ALA A 63 10.75 -7.02 26.18
CA ALA A 63 10.01 -7.30 27.42
C ALA A 63 10.26 -8.71 27.98
N ASP A 64 10.49 -9.68 27.09
CA ASP A 64 10.84 -11.07 27.41
C ASP A 64 12.32 -11.26 27.83
N GLY A 65 13.11 -10.18 27.81
CA GLY A 65 14.52 -10.18 28.18
C GLY A 65 15.47 -10.45 27.01
N ASN A 66 14.96 -10.75 25.82
CA ASN A 66 15.80 -10.89 24.62
C ASN A 66 16.48 -9.57 24.26
N GLN A 67 17.61 -9.66 23.56
CA GLN A 67 18.38 -8.51 23.13
C GLN A 67 18.48 -8.45 21.61
N ILE A 68 18.20 -7.26 21.07
CA ILE A 68 18.44 -6.91 19.67
C ILE A 68 19.58 -5.89 19.65
N GLN A 69 20.62 -6.15 18.87
CA GLN A 69 21.67 -5.17 18.61
C GLN A 69 21.24 -4.30 17.43
N LEU A 70 21.05 -3.00 17.66
CA LEU A 70 20.71 -2.02 16.64
C LEU A 70 21.98 -1.27 16.23
N SER A 71 22.29 -1.22 14.94
CA SER A 71 23.40 -0.44 14.40
C SER A 71 22.85 0.63 13.47
N LEU A 72 23.14 1.90 13.79
CA LEU A 72 22.67 3.10 13.10
C LEU A 72 23.71 3.54 12.08
N PHE A 73 23.36 3.63 10.81
CA PHE A 73 24.28 3.97 9.73
C PHE A 73 23.90 5.32 9.08
N PRO A 74 24.83 6.30 9.06
CA PRO A 74 24.65 7.51 8.27
C PRO A 74 24.86 7.25 6.78
N ASP A 75 24.28 8.10 5.93
CA ASP A 75 24.66 8.25 4.52
C ASP A 75 25.95 9.08 4.36
N GLU A 76 26.33 9.32 3.10
CA GLU A 76 27.52 10.11 2.74
C GLU A 76 27.48 11.55 3.26
N ASP A 77 26.29 12.09 3.53
CA ASP A 77 26.07 13.43 4.07
C ASP A 77 25.96 13.46 5.61
N GLY A 78 26.23 12.33 6.29
CA GLY A 78 26.13 12.21 7.74
C GLY A 78 24.70 12.11 8.27
N ARG A 79 23.70 11.88 7.41
CA ARG A 79 22.29 11.74 7.80
C ARG A 79 21.94 10.28 8.01
N LEU A 80 21.22 9.96 9.08
CA LEU A 80 20.78 8.60 9.34
C LEU A 80 19.93 8.08 8.17
N SER A 81 20.37 6.98 7.57
CA SER A 81 19.74 6.39 6.37
C SER A 81 19.31 4.95 6.59
N GLU A 82 20.01 4.20 7.46
CA GLU A 82 19.71 2.79 7.69
C GLU A 82 19.88 2.40 9.17
N VAL A 83 19.02 1.51 9.63
CA VAL A 83 19.15 0.82 10.92
C VAL A 83 19.24 -0.68 10.67
N VAL A 84 20.29 -1.32 11.17
CA VAL A 84 20.49 -2.77 11.05
C VAL A 84 20.28 -3.43 12.41
N CYS A 85 19.31 -4.34 12.48
CA CYS A 85 19.05 -5.20 13.62
C CYS A 85 19.80 -6.51 13.46
N LYS A 86 20.59 -6.89 14.48
CA LYS A 86 21.11 -8.24 14.64
C LYS A 86 20.42 -8.91 15.82
N LEU A 87 19.83 -10.08 15.59
CA LEU A 87 19.08 -10.83 16.59
C LEU A 87 19.13 -12.34 16.35
N LEU A 88 18.91 -13.10 17.43
CA LEU A 88 18.66 -14.54 17.37
C LEU A 88 17.15 -14.77 17.22
N ASP A 89 16.78 -15.58 16.23
CA ASP A 89 15.40 -15.93 15.95
C ASP A 89 15.30 -17.31 15.28
N ASN A 90 14.09 -17.82 15.13
CA ASN A 90 13.79 -19.13 14.55
C ASN A 90 13.29 -19.01 13.10
N GLY A 91 12.98 -17.80 12.61
CA GLY A 91 12.50 -17.65 11.24
C GLY A 91 12.41 -16.21 10.76
N LEU A 92 12.34 -16.07 9.43
CA LEU A 92 12.30 -14.79 8.72
C LEU A 92 11.21 -13.84 9.24
N GLN A 93 9.97 -14.31 9.37
CA GLN A 93 8.84 -13.45 9.72
C GLN A 93 8.95 -12.93 11.16
N SER A 94 9.36 -13.79 12.10
CA SER A 94 9.56 -13.41 13.51
C SER A 94 10.74 -12.45 13.65
N ALA A 95 11.87 -12.73 12.98
CA ALA A 95 13.04 -11.86 12.99
C ALA A 95 12.72 -10.44 12.46
N VAL A 96 11.98 -10.37 11.34
CA VAL A 96 11.52 -9.11 10.78
C VAL A 96 10.55 -8.42 11.73
N GLY A 97 9.57 -9.14 12.27
CA GLY A 97 8.56 -8.53 13.12
C GLY A 97 9.13 -7.91 14.38
N ARG A 98 10.05 -8.60 15.05
CA ARG A 98 10.78 -8.08 16.22
C ARG A 98 11.67 -6.89 15.86
N SER A 99 12.40 -6.99 14.75
CA SER A 99 13.24 -5.88 14.26
C SER A 99 12.41 -4.64 13.91
N HIS A 100 11.27 -4.83 13.26
CA HIS A 100 10.34 -3.76 12.92
C HIS A 100 9.75 -3.11 14.17
N ALA A 101 9.31 -3.89 15.16
CA ALA A 101 8.78 -3.36 16.41
C ALA A 101 9.82 -2.52 17.18
N ALA A 102 11.06 -3.01 17.29
CA ALA A 102 12.14 -2.27 17.93
C ALA A 102 12.44 -0.95 17.21
N ILE A 103 12.47 -0.97 15.88
CA ILE A 103 12.72 0.23 15.08
C ILE A 103 11.54 1.20 15.16
N SER A 104 10.29 0.74 15.05
CA SER A 104 9.11 1.60 15.19
C SER A 104 9.12 2.34 16.53
N ASN A 105 9.37 1.63 17.63
CA ASN A 105 9.47 2.26 18.96
C ASN A 105 10.58 3.33 19.01
N LEU A 106 11.73 3.06 18.38
CA LEU A 106 12.82 4.03 18.29
C LEU A 106 12.45 5.26 17.46
N LEU A 107 11.78 5.06 16.32
CA LEU A 107 11.31 6.13 15.45
C LEU A 107 10.19 6.95 16.10
N ASP A 108 9.29 6.32 16.86
CA ASP A 108 8.24 7.00 17.60
C ASP A 108 8.82 7.86 18.72
N PHE A 109 9.79 7.32 19.47
CA PHE A 109 10.55 8.10 20.46
C PHE A 109 11.23 9.32 19.82
N TRP A 110 11.93 9.15 18.70
CA TRP A 110 12.56 10.28 18.01
C TRP A 110 11.55 11.26 17.42
N SER A 111 10.39 10.79 16.95
CA SER A 111 9.31 11.65 16.48
C SER A 111 8.81 12.54 17.60
N GLY A 112 8.55 11.96 18.78
CA GLY A 112 8.13 12.70 19.97
C GLY A 112 9.20 13.68 20.48
N LEU A 113 10.48 13.29 20.41
CA LEU A 113 11.59 14.13 20.86
C LEU A 113 11.89 15.30 19.93
N SER A 114 11.81 15.10 18.62
CA SER A 114 12.29 16.06 17.61
C SER A 114 11.17 16.79 16.85
N GLY A 115 9.94 16.30 16.90
CA GLY A 115 8.83 16.78 16.07
C GLY A 115 8.97 16.43 14.59
N ARG A 116 9.96 15.63 14.20
CA ARG A 116 10.19 15.20 12.81
C ARG A 116 9.49 13.88 12.51
N GLY A 117 9.12 13.69 11.24
CA GLY A 117 8.54 12.44 10.76
C GLY A 117 9.59 11.45 10.30
N PHE A 118 9.41 10.18 10.64
CA PHE A 118 10.26 9.08 10.19
C PHE A 118 9.40 7.92 9.66
N SER A 119 9.93 7.19 8.68
CA SER A 119 9.28 5.99 8.16
C SER A 119 10.30 4.96 7.71
N VAL A 120 9.97 3.68 7.84
CA VAL A 120 10.70 2.61 7.16
C VAL A 120 10.27 2.60 5.69
N ALA A 121 11.23 2.78 4.79
CA ALA A 121 11.01 2.77 3.34
C ALA A 121 11.38 1.45 2.68
N GLY A 122 12.21 0.62 3.31
CA GLY A 122 12.61 -0.66 2.74
C GLY A 122 13.19 -1.59 3.78
N LEU A 123 13.15 -2.89 3.50
CA LEU A 123 13.71 -3.95 4.34
C LEU A 123 14.60 -4.86 3.51
N ARG A 124 15.74 -5.26 4.07
CA ARG A 124 16.59 -6.34 3.58
C ARG A 124 16.87 -7.29 4.74
N VAL A 125 16.86 -8.58 4.47
CA VAL A 125 17.06 -9.61 5.48
C VAL A 125 18.14 -10.57 5.00
N ALA A 126 19.02 -10.97 5.91
CA ALA A 126 19.97 -12.04 5.70
C ALA A 126 19.88 -13.07 6.82
N ASP A 127 19.84 -14.35 6.43
CA ASP A 127 20.03 -15.49 7.32
C ASP A 127 21.45 -16.03 7.09
N PHE A 128 22.28 -15.97 8.13
CA PHE A 128 23.67 -16.39 8.05
C PHE A 128 23.87 -17.90 7.93
N LYS A 129 22.97 -18.72 8.50
CA LYS A 129 23.13 -20.18 8.50
C LYS A 129 23.02 -20.73 7.08
N TYR A 130 22.09 -20.17 6.31
CA TYR A 130 21.80 -20.61 4.93
C TYR A 130 22.39 -19.69 3.87
N ASP A 131 22.98 -18.54 4.24
CA ASP A 131 23.33 -17.44 3.32
C ASP A 131 22.16 -17.11 2.39
N ALA A 132 20.97 -17.06 2.98
CA ALA A 132 19.73 -16.73 2.30
C ALA A 132 19.40 -15.25 2.51
N ARG A 133 18.89 -14.59 1.48
CA ARG A 133 18.62 -13.16 1.51
C ARG A 133 17.26 -12.84 0.93
N TRP A 134 16.64 -11.81 1.50
CA TRP A 134 15.35 -11.31 1.05
C TRP A 134 15.36 -9.79 1.05
N ARG A 135 14.52 -9.22 0.20
CA ARG A 135 14.21 -7.80 0.24
C ARG A 135 12.72 -7.54 0.14
N ALA A 136 12.28 -6.48 0.78
CA ALA A 136 11.02 -5.82 0.53
C ALA A 136 11.32 -4.34 0.30
N MET A 137 11.38 -3.95 -0.97
CA MET A 137 11.71 -2.61 -1.41
C MET A 137 10.52 -2.04 -2.18
N PRO A 138 10.22 -0.74 -2.03
CA PRO A 138 9.14 -0.11 -2.76
C PRO A 138 9.54 -0.08 -4.23
N HIS A 139 8.57 -0.29 -5.11
CA HIS A 139 8.81 -0.16 -6.53
C HIS A 139 8.97 1.33 -6.88
N TRP A 140 10.06 1.66 -7.57
CA TRP A 140 10.21 2.98 -8.18
C TRP A 140 9.55 2.95 -9.54
N PRO A 141 8.50 3.75 -9.79
CA PRO A 141 7.94 3.85 -11.12
C PRO A 141 9.06 4.31 -12.08
N SER A 142 9.23 3.57 -13.18
CA SER A 142 9.99 4.07 -14.33
C SER A 142 9.31 5.31 -14.88
N ALA A 143 10.06 6.14 -15.64
CA ALA A 143 9.48 7.22 -16.41
C ALA A 143 8.31 6.67 -17.25
N LEU A 144 7.09 7.14 -16.97
CA LEU A 144 5.91 6.80 -17.75
C LEU A 144 5.70 7.90 -18.78
N GLU A 145 5.52 7.51 -20.03
CA GLU A 145 4.97 8.42 -21.03
C GLU A 145 3.52 8.71 -20.65
N LEU A 146 3.26 9.98 -20.32
CA LEU A 146 1.92 10.43 -20.01
C LEU A 146 1.18 10.71 -21.32
N PRO A 147 -0.08 10.26 -21.48
CA PRO A 147 -0.94 10.85 -22.49
C PRO A 147 -1.16 12.33 -22.12
N PHE A 148 -0.80 13.24 -23.02
CA PHE A 148 -0.89 14.69 -22.78
C PHE A 148 -2.32 15.25 -22.92
N GLU A 149 -3.27 14.44 -23.41
CA GLU A 149 -4.65 14.87 -23.63
C GLU A 149 -5.55 14.53 -22.44
N ILE A 150 -6.08 15.57 -21.80
CA ILE A 150 -7.12 15.47 -20.78
C ILE A 150 -8.48 15.49 -21.51
N PRO A 151 -9.39 14.53 -21.27
CA PRO A 151 -10.73 14.58 -21.85
C PRO A 151 -11.45 15.89 -21.51
N GLU A 152 -12.06 16.53 -22.52
CA GLU A 152 -12.72 17.84 -22.36
C GLU A 152 -13.96 17.79 -21.45
N ASN A 153 -14.58 16.62 -21.31
CA ASN A 153 -15.87 16.43 -20.65
C ASN A 153 -15.76 15.79 -19.24
N ILE A 154 -14.66 16.04 -18.52
CA ILE A 154 -14.54 15.57 -17.12
C ILE A 154 -15.43 16.44 -16.22
N PRO A 155 -16.42 15.87 -15.50
CA PRO A 155 -17.27 16.62 -14.59
C PRO A 155 -16.46 17.17 -13.41
N ALA A 156 -16.82 18.36 -12.91
CA ALA A 156 -16.14 18.98 -11.78
C ALA A 156 -16.13 18.11 -10.51
N SER A 157 -17.13 17.24 -10.35
CA SER A 157 -17.25 16.26 -9.26
C SER A 157 -16.14 15.19 -9.26
N PHE A 158 -15.43 15.01 -10.38
CA PHE A 158 -14.31 14.07 -10.47
C PHE A 158 -13.09 14.52 -9.66
N TRP A 159 -12.76 15.80 -9.70
CA TRP A 159 -11.50 16.30 -9.15
C TRP A 159 -11.33 16.06 -7.65
N PRO A 160 -12.37 16.25 -6.80
CA PRO A 160 -12.27 15.88 -5.39
C PRO A 160 -12.01 14.38 -5.17
N VAL A 161 -12.59 13.50 -5.99
CA VAL A 161 -12.37 12.05 -5.89
C VAL A 161 -10.97 11.67 -6.36
N ALA A 162 -10.49 12.26 -7.45
CA ALA A 162 -9.13 12.08 -7.94
C ALA A 162 -8.09 12.62 -6.94
N GLN A 163 -8.37 13.75 -6.28
CA GLN A 163 -7.55 14.28 -5.21
C GLN A 163 -7.47 13.31 -4.04
N LEU A 164 -8.59 12.75 -3.58
CA LEU A 164 -8.60 11.80 -2.48
C LEU A 164 -7.76 10.56 -2.80
N TYR A 165 -7.87 10.04 -4.04
CA TYR A 165 -7.01 8.94 -4.49
C TYR A 165 -5.53 9.33 -4.50
N ARG A 166 -5.20 10.53 -4.99
CA ARG A 166 -3.83 11.06 -4.96
C ARG A 166 -3.28 11.15 -3.54
N GLU A 167 -4.06 11.67 -2.59
CA GLU A 167 -3.69 11.74 -1.16
C GLU A 167 -3.38 10.34 -0.61
N GLY A 168 -4.23 9.35 -0.89
CA GLY A 168 -3.97 7.96 -0.53
C GLY A 168 -2.67 7.41 -1.12
N ARG A 169 -2.39 7.68 -2.41
CA ARG A 169 -1.16 7.25 -3.11
C ARG A 169 0.11 7.94 -2.61
N THR A 170 -0.02 9.12 -2.03
CA THR A 170 1.11 9.82 -1.38
C THR A 170 1.30 9.44 0.08
N SER A 171 0.34 8.73 0.68
CA SER A 171 0.41 8.31 2.08
C SER A 171 1.44 7.20 2.29
N SER A 172 2.25 7.35 3.33
CA SER A 172 3.11 6.27 3.86
C SER A 172 2.40 5.38 4.87
N LYS A 173 1.12 5.64 5.19
CA LYS A 173 0.34 4.93 6.21
C LYS A 173 -0.79 4.14 5.56
N ASP A 174 -0.77 2.82 5.77
CA ASP A 174 -1.70 1.87 5.14
C ASP A 174 -3.16 2.15 5.46
N ARG A 175 -3.49 2.39 6.73
CA ARG A 175 -4.86 2.69 7.17
C ARG A 175 -5.42 3.96 6.51
N TYR A 176 -4.63 5.02 6.43
CA TYR A 176 -5.06 6.26 5.77
C TYR A 176 -5.22 6.07 4.26
N ARG A 177 -4.27 5.37 3.60
CA ARG A 177 -4.40 5.02 2.17
C ARG A 177 -5.66 4.20 1.92
N PHE A 178 -5.92 3.20 2.78
CA PHE A 178 -7.12 2.37 2.73
C PHE A 178 -8.38 3.24 2.83
N LEU A 179 -8.48 4.14 3.81
CA LEU A 179 -9.63 5.03 3.97
C LEU A 179 -9.89 5.90 2.73
N CYS A 180 -8.83 6.48 2.15
CA CYS A 180 -8.92 7.26 0.91
C CYS A 180 -9.47 6.41 -0.25
N CYS A 181 -8.91 5.21 -0.46
CA CYS A 181 -9.31 4.34 -1.57
C CYS A 181 -10.71 3.74 -1.37
N GLN A 182 -11.05 3.36 -0.13
CA GLN A 182 -12.36 2.84 0.23
C GLN A 182 -13.46 3.88 -0.04
N ALA A 183 -13.21 5.15 0.27
CA ALA A 183 -14.15 6.23 -0.03
C ALA A 183 -14.42 6.40 -1.54
N VAL A 184 -13.40 6.21 -2.39
CA VAL A 184 -13.58 6.19 -3.86
C VAL A 184 -14.47 5.01 -4.27
N ILE A 185 -14.18 3.81 -3.78
CA ILE A 185 -14.94 2.59 -4.08
C ILE A 185 -16.40 2.73 -3.63
N MET A 186 -16.66 3.26 -2.43
CA MET A 186 -18.02 3.44 -1.91
C MET A 186 -18.85 4.42 -2.74
N ARG A 187 -18.26 5.54 -3.17
CA ARG A 187 -18.94 6.49 -4.07
C ARG A 187 -19.33 5.81 -5.39
N TRP A 188 -18.43 4.99 -5.93
CA TRP A 188 -18.71 4.21 -7.13
C TRP A 188 -19.83 3.20 -6.89
N ALA A 189 -19.77 2.43 -5.80
CA ALA A 189 -20.76 1.42 -5.45
C ALA A 189 -22.17 2.01 -5.22
N ARG A 190 -22.26 3.26 -4.81
CA ARG A 190 -23.53 3.99 -4.65
C ARG A 190 -23.99 4.71 -5.93
N ALA A 191 -23.16 4.71 -6.97
CA ALA A 191 -23.30 5.53 -8.16
C ALA A 191 -23.56 7.01 -7.83
N GLU A 192 -22.78 7.54 -6.88
CA GLU A 192 -22.73 8.97 -6.59
C GLU A 192 -21.85 9.67 -7.61
N GLU A 193 -22.06 10.97 -7.84
CA GLU A 193 -21.16 11.80 -8.65
C GLU A 193 -19.69 11.61 -8.24
N PRO A 194 -18.75 11.35 -9.18
CA PRO A 194 -18.88 11.44 -10.64
C PRO A 194 -19.31 10.13 -11.36
N PHE A 195 -19.76 9.12 -10.63
CA PHE A 195 -20.06 7.77 -11.13
C PHE A 195 -21.55 7.53 -11.44
N ALA A 196 -22.38 8.59 -11.43
CA ALA A 196 -23.83 8.47 -11.63
C ALA A 196 -24.21 7.85 -12.99
N TRP A 197 -23.35 8.00 -14.01
CA TRP A 197 -23.51 7.38 -15.33
C TRP A 197 -23.64 5.86 -15.28
N ARG A 198 -23.15 5.19 -14.23
CA ARG A 198 -23.27 3.73 -14.05
C ARG A 198 -24.72 3.24 -13.97
N LYS A 199 -25.64 4.10 -13.52
CA LYS A 199 -27.08 3.78 -13.48
C LYS A 199 -27.77 3.90 -14.85
N GLN A 200 -27.09 4.45 -15.85
CA GLN A 200 -27.65 4.55 -17.20
C GLN A 200 -27.55 3.19 -17.88
N SER A 201 -28.68 2.63 -18.32
CA SER A 201 -28.73 1.36 -19.07
C SER A 201 -27.98 1.51 -20.40
N CYS A 202 -26.71 1.12 -20.43
CA CYS A 202 -25.88 1.13 -21.62
C CYS A 202 -25.02 -0.14 -21.65
N PRO A 203 -25.03 -0.93 -22.73
CA PRO A 203 -24.30 -2.20 -22.80
C PRO A 203 -22.80 -2.06 -22.50
N ASP A 204 -22.15 -1.02 -23.05
CA ASP A 204 -20.73 -0.74 -22.85
C ASP A 204 -20.36 -0.39 -21.40
N VAL A 205 -21.36 -0.10 -20.56
CA VAL A 205 -21.22 0.20 -19.13
C VAL A 205 -21.33 -1.07 -18.26
N SER A 206 -21.84 -2.20 -18.79
CA SER A 206 -22.03 -3.44 -18.02
C SER A 206 -20.70 -4.12 -17.65
N GLU A 207 -19.72 -4.13 -18.56
CA GLU A 207 -18.40 -4.74 -18.33
C GLU A 207 -17.61 -4.06 -17.19
N LEU A 208 -17.97 -2.82 -16.86
CA LEU A 208 -17.43 -2.06 -15.75
C LEU A 208 -17.99 -2.49 -14.40
N ALA A 209 -19.29 -2.75 -14.35
CA ALA A 209 -19.98 -3.22 -13.15
C ALA A 209 -19.58 -4.66 -12.79
N GLU A 210 -19.26 -5.48 -13.78
CA GLU A 210 -18.91 -6.91 -13.63
C GLU A 210 -17.44 -7.17 -13.28
N THR A 211 -16.64 -6.12 -13.11
CA THR A 211 -15.21 -6.30 -12.77
C THR A 211 -15.06 -6.88 -11.38
N SER A 212 -14.40 -8.03 -11.30
CA SER A 212 -14.14 -8.76 -10.06
C SER A 212 -12.67 -8.72 -9.65
N ILE A 213 -12.43 -8.95 -8.36
CA ILE A 213 -11.10 -9.04 -7.78
C ILE A 213 -10.48 -10.39 -8.16
N SER A 214 -9.63 -10.37 -9.19
CA SER A 214 -9.01 -11.58 -9.71
C SER A 214 -7.92 -12.15 -8.79
N ARG A 215 -7.52 -13.39 -9.06
CA ARG A 215 -6.39 -14.04 -8.40
C ARG A 215 -5.09 -13.25 -8.56
N GLU A 216 -4.87 -12.65 -9.73
CA GLU A 216 -3.71 -11.81 -10.03
C GLU A 216 -3.72 -10.56 -9.16
N VAL A 217 -4.88 -9.91 -8.98
CA VAL A 217 -5.04 -8.77 -8.07
C VAL A 217 -4.68 -9.17 -6.63
N MET A 218 -5.18 -10.31 -6.17
CA MET A 218 -4.87 -10.82 -4.82
C MET A 218 -3.38 -11.13 -4.64
N ALA A 219 -2.73 -11.67 -5.67
CA ALA A 219 -1.29 -11.93 -5.66
C ALA A 219 -0.47 -10.63 -5.64
N LEU A 220 -0.82 -9.66 -6.51
CA LEU A 220 -0.16 -8.36 -6.58
C LEU A 220 -0.30 -7.55 -5.29
N ALA A 221 -1.47 -7.63 -4.64
CA ALA A 221 -1.71 -6.97 -3.37
C ALA A 221 -1.00 -7.65 -2.18
N GLY A 222 -0.52 -8.89 -2.36
CA GLY A 222 -0.05 -9.76 -1.27
C GLY A 222 -1.17 -10.15 -0.31
N ALA A 223 -2.41 -10.16 -0.80
CA ALA A 223 -3.61 -10.29 0.02
C ALA A 223 -4.10 -11.72 0.17
N LYS A 224 -3.65 -12.64 -0.69
CA LYS A 224 -4.11 -14.04 -0.70
C LYS A 224 -3.96 -14.76 0.64
N GLN A 225 -2.91 -14.46 1.39
CA GLN A 225 -2.64 -15.09 2.69
C GLN A 225 -3.38 -14.46 3.86
N PHE A 226 -3.84 -13.21 3.73
CA PHE A 226 -4.46 -12.44 4.83
C PHE A 226 -5.97 -12.32 4.68
N VAL A 227 -6.46 -12.11 3.45
CA VAL A 227 -7.86 -11.85 3.15
C VAL A 227 -8.34 -12.61 1.90
N PRO A 228 -8.17 -13.94 1.85
CA PRO A 228 -8.51 -14.74 0.66
C PRO A 228 -9.98 -14.63 0.23
N HIS A 229 -10.88 -14.33 1.17
CA HIS A 229 -12.32 -14.18 0.93
C HIS A 229 -12.69 -13.00 0.01
N LEU A 230 -11.75 -12.10 -0.30
CA LEU A 230 -11.97 -11.01 -1.24
C LEU A 230 -11.80 -11.43 -2.71
N GLU A 231 -11.20 -12.59 -2.97
CA GLU A 231 -11.03 -13.13 -4.34
C GLU A 231 -12.41 -13.42 -4.95
N GLY A 232 -12.64 -12.93 -6.16
CA GLY A 232 -13.88 -13.13 -6.92
C GLY A 232 -14.99 -12.13 -6.62
N LEU A 233 -14.87 -11.28 -5.59
CA LEU A 233 -15.86 -10.25 -5.31
C LEU A 233 -15.91 -9.22 -6.44
N THR A 234 -17.11 -8.76 -6.80
CA THR A 234 -17.25 -7.56 -7.65
C THR A 234 -16.77 -6.32 -6.90
N ILE A 235 -16.52 -5.21 -7.59
CA ILE A 235 -16.17 -3.94 -6.91
C ILE A 235 -17.30 -3.51 -5.95
N GLU A 236 -18.55 -3.84 -6.25
CA GLU A 236 -19.72 -3.50 -5.41
C GLU A 236 -19.76 -4.34 -4.14
N ASP A 237 -19.55 -5.65 -4.27
CA ASP A 237 -19.46 -6.56 -3.12
C ASP A 237 -18.23 -6.24 -2.26
N LEU A 238 -17.12 -5.89 -2.90
CA LEU A 238 -15.91 -5.43 -2.21
C LEU A 238 -16.19 -4.20 -1.36
N ALA A 239 -16.94 -3.22 -1.88
CA ALA A 239 -17.29 -2.01 -1.15
C ALA A 239 -17.95 -2.34 0.20
N THR A 240 -18.89 -3.29 0.17
CA THR A 240 -19.58 -3.80 1.36
C THR A 240 -18.62 -4.55 2.29
N ALA A 241 -17.79 -5.45 1.75
CA ALA A 241 -16.81 -6.22 2.52
C ALA A 241 -15.79 -5.32 3.26
N LEU A 242 -15.47 -4.15 2.70
CA LEU A 242 -14.50 -3.20 3.28
C LEU A 242 -15.08 -2.30 4.39
N GLU A 243 -16.39 -2.25 4.63
CA GLU A 243 -16.95 -1.37 5.67
C GLU A 243 -16.51 -1.78 7.10
N SER A 244 -16.36 -3.07 7.38
CA SER A 244 -15.85 -3.53 8.68
C SER A 244 -14.40 -3.07 8.93
N TRP A 245 -13.59 -3.03 7.86
CA TRP A 245 -12.21 -2.53 7.90
C TRP A 245 -12.16 -1.02 8.08
N LYS A 246 -13.10 -0.29 7.47
CA LYS A 246 -13.23 1.16 7.67
C LYS A 246 -13.53 1.51 9.12
N SER A 247 -14.48 0.83 9.75
CA SER A 247 -14.76 1.05 11.18
C SER A 247 -13.50 0.81 12.02
N GLN A 248 -12.80 -0.30 11.80
CA GLN A 248 -11.54 -0.59 12.50
C GLN A 248 -10.46 0.48 12.28
N ALA A 249 -10.32 0.98 11.05
CA ALA A 249 -9.34 2.03 10.73
C ALA A 249 -9.68 3.37 11.39
N ILE A 250 -10.97 3.71 11.50
CA ILE A 250 -11.45 4.93 12.19
C ILE A 250 -11.27 4.78 13.71
N ASP A 251 -11.67 3.64 14.26
CA ASP A 251 -11.54 3.34 15.70
C ASP A 251 -10.08 3.37 16.13
N PHE A 252 -9.16 2.88 15.30
CA PHE A 252 -7.72 2.98 15.52
C PHE A 252 -7.23 4.43 15.67
N ILE A 253 -7.75 5.36 14.86
CA ILE A 253 -7.39 6.79 14.94
C ILE A 253 -7.98 7.43 16.20
N GLY A 254 -9.21 7.03 16.58
CA GLY A 254 -9.96 7.62 17.69
C GLY A 254 -9.63 7.07 19.07
N SER A 255 -9.04 5.87 19.17
CA SER A 255 -8.74 5.22 20.44
C SER A 255 -7.29 5.45 20.87
N ALA A 256 -7.08 6.35 21.83
CA ALA A 256 -5.81 6.48 22.55
C ALA A 256 -5.55 5.31 23.53
N SER A 257 -6.55 4.45 23.73
CA SER A 257 -6.41 3.19 24.46
C SER A 257 -5.64 2.20 23.61
N ALA A 258 -4.32 2.32 23.70
CA ALA A 258 -3.34 1.32 23.31
C ALA A 258 -3.77 -0.05 23.85
N SER A 259 -4.44 -0.84 23.00
CA SER A 259 -4.43 -2.29 23.19
C SER A 259 -2.99 -2.73 23.00
N GLU A 260 -2.49 -3.56 23.91
CA GLU A 260 -1.13 -4.12 23.94
C GLU A 260 -0.74 -4.91 22.67
N THR A 261 -1.62 -4.95 21.67
CA THR A 261 -1.48 -5.54 20.33
C THR A 261 -1.32 -4.51 19.22
N LEU A 262 -0.97 -3.26 19.56
CA LEU A 262 -0.61 -2.22 18.59
C LEU A 262 0.54 -2.69 17.68
N ASP A 263 0.14 -3.12 16.49
CA ASP A 263 0.98 -3.36 15.32
C ASP A 263 2.01 -4.49 15.46
N ASP A 264 1.57 -5.70 15.83
CA ASP A 264 2.36 -6.88 15.44
C ASP A 264 2.55 -6.88 13.91
N PHE A 265 3.68 -7.44 13.46
CA PHE A 265 4.07 -7.33 12.07
C PHE A 265 3.05 -7.99 11.12
N THR A 266 2.38 -9.04 11.58
CA THR A 266 1.28 -9.69 10.87
C THR A 266 0.11 -8.75 10.63
N THR A 267 -0.28 -7.97 11.65
CA THR A 267 -1.34 -6.96 11.54
C THR A 267 -0.96 -5.88 10.55
N LEU A 268 0.30 -5.43 10.56
CA LEU A 268 0.81 -4.49 9.56
C LEU A 268 0.75 -5.07 8.13
N GLN A 269 1.13 -6.34 7.95
CA GLN A 269 1.01 -7.02 6.65
C GLN A 269 -0.43 -7.11 6.18
N MET A 270 -1.36 -7.41 7.08
CA MET A 270 -2.78 -7.49 6.80
C MET A 270 -3.35 -6.12 6.37
N TRP A 271 -3.01 -5.04 7.09
CA TRP A 271 -3.40 -3.68 6.70
C TRP A 271 -2.78 -3.24 5.38
N ALA A 272 -1.52 -3.57 5.14
CA ALA A 272 -0.88 -3.29 3.86
C ALA A 272 -1.58 -4.04 2.71
N ALA A 273 -1.97 -5.30 2.93
CA ALA A 273 -2.71 -6.10 1.98
C ALA A 273 -4.10 -5.51 1.68
N ILE A 274 -4.89 -5.16 2.71
CA ILE A 274 -6.23 -4.58 2.50
C ILE A 274 -6.13 -3.22 1.79
N ALA A 275 -5.15 -2.40 2.16
CA ALA A 275 -4.91 -1.11 1.53
C ALA A 275 -4.49 -1.26 0.06
N ASN A 276 -3.69 -2.28 -0.28
CA ASN A 276 -3.32 -2.58 -1.66
C ASN A 276 -4.53 -3.05 -2.49
N VAL A 277 -5.40 -3.92 -1.95
CA VAL A 277 -6.63 -4.34 -2.64
C VAL A 277 -7.54 -3.14 -2.90
N ALA A 278 -7.77 -2.30 -1.89
CA ALA A 278 -8.58 -1.10 -2.03
C ALA A 278 -7.97 -0.12 -3.05
N ASP A 279 -6.66 0.07 -3.06
CA ASP A 279 -5.98 0.94 -4.03
C ASP A 279 -6.14 0.42 -5.46
N ILE A 280 -5.92 -0.87 -5.72
CA ILE A 280 -6.13 -1.46 -7.05
C ILE A 280 -7.57 -1.27 -7.52
N ALA A 281 -8.55 -1.52 -6.65
CA ALA A 281 -9.96 -1.35 -6.97
C ALA A 281 -10.31 0.12 -7.26
N ALA A 282 -9.84 1.05 -6.42
CA ALA A 282 -10.03 2.49 -6.64
C ALA A 282 -9.36 2.96 -7.94
N HIS A 283 -8.14 2.49 -8.23
CA HIS A 283 -7.45 2.77 -9.49
C HIS A 283 -8.25 2.26 -10.69
N THR A 284 -8.79 1.05 -10.59
CA THR A 284 -9.61 0.43 -11.64
C THR A 284 -10.86 1.25 -11.89
N VAL A 285 -11.57 1.66 -10.84
CA VAL A 285 -12.73 2.56 -10.94
C VAL A 285 -12.36 3.87 -11.65
N LEU A 286 -11.30 4.54 -11.22
CA LEU A 286 -10.92 5.85 -11.74
C LEU A 286 -10.42 5.79 -13.19
N SER A 287 -9.48 4.88 -13.48
CA SER A 287 -8.93 4.70 -14.82
C SER A 287 -10.02 4.41 -15.84
N ARG A 288 -10.96 3.55 -15.48
CA ARG A 288 -12.07 3.22 -16.33
C ARG A 288 -13.11 4.33 -16.46
N THR A 289 -13.32 5.13 -15.42
CA THR A 289 -14.17 6.33 -15.49
C THR A 289 -13.59 7.36 -16.47
N ILE A 290 -12.26 7.52 -16.49
CA ILE A 290 -11.56 8.37 -17.48
C ILE A 290 -11.79 7.83 -18.90
N VAL A 291 -11.67 6.52 -19.11
CA VAL A 291 -11.97 5.88 -20.41
C VAL A 291 -13.41 6.15 -20.85
N TYR A 292 -14.39 6.04 -19.94
CA TYR A 292 -15.79 6.35 -20.24
C TYR A 292 -15.97 7.78 -20.78
N TRP A 293 -15.38 8.80 -20.15
CA TRP A 293 -15.50 10.17 -20.66
C TRP A 293 -14.68 10.45 -21.92
N ARG A 294 -13.60 9.71 -22.14
CA ARG A 294 -12.77 9.85 -23.34
C ARG A 294 -13.45 9.24 -24.57
N GLU A 295 -14.04 8.06 -24.42
CA GLU A 295 -14.42 7.21 -25.54
C GLU A 295 -15.94 7.04 -25.67
N ILE A 296 -16.66 6.94 -24.54
CA ILE A 296 -18.07 6.53 -24.53
C ILE A 296 -19.01 7.73 -24.47
N ALA A 297 -18.79 8.68 -23.56
CA ALA A 297 -19.67 9.85 -23.41
C ALA A 297 -19.77 10.69 -24.70
N PRO A 298 -18.66 11.03 -25.41
CA PRO A 298 -18.75 11.79 -26.65
C PRO A 298 -19.46 11.03 -27.79
N ALA A 299 -19.35 9.69 -27.81
CA ALA A 299 -20.04 8.86 -28.81
C ALA A 299 -21.56 8.84 -28.60
N LYS A 300 -22.02 8.87 -27.34
CA LYS A 300 -23.45 8.99 -26.99
C LYS A 300 -24.05 10.31 -27.44
N ASP A 301 -23.35 11.42 -27.18
CA ASP A 301 -23.85 12.75 -27.57
C ASP A 301 -24.04 12.83 -29.09
N ARG A 302 -23.17 12.18 -29.88
CA ARG A 302 -23.34 12.06 -31.33
C ARG A 302 -24.57 11.24 -31.72
N HIS A 303 -24.72 10.03 -31.17
CA HIS A 303 -25.85 9.15 -31.51
C HIS A 303 -27.21 9.72 -31.10
N CYS A 304 -27.31 10.37 -29.94
CA CYS A 304 -28.54 11.04 -29.51
C CYS A 304 -28.87 12.26 -30.39
N ASN A 305 -27.87 13.03 -30.80
CA ASN A 305 -28.08 14.16 -31.71
C ASN A 305 -28.50 13.69 -33.12
N ASP A 306 -27.89 12.64 -33.65
CA ASP A 306 -28.25 12.09 -34.98
C ASP A 306 -29.67 11.51 -35.00
N ALA A 307 -30.10 10.83 -33.93
CA ALA A 307 -31.47 10.33 -33.80
C ALA A 307 -32.51 11.47 -33.66
N ALA A 308 -32.15 12.54 -32.95
CA ALA A 308 -33.01 13.73 -32.82
C ALA A 308 -33.14 14.48 -34.15
N LEU A 309 -32.04 14.62 -34.91
CA LEU A 309 -32.05 15.21 -36.25
C LEU A 309 -32.85 14.35 -37.24
N ALA A 310 -32.71 13.02 -37.21
CA ALA A 310 -33.48 12.12 -38.07
C ALA A 310 -35.00 12.25 -37.84
N ASN A 311 -35.43 12.43 -36.59
CA ASN A 311 -36.84 12.65 -36.25
C ASN A 311 -37.37 14.04 -36.66
N GLN A 312 -36.51 15.07 -36.71
CA GLN A 312 -36.90 16.41 -37.21
C GLN A 312 -37.00 16.48 -38.74
N VAL A 313 -36.23 15.67 -39.47
CA VAL A 313 -36.32 15.61 -40.95
C VAL A 313 -37.51 14.75 -41.40
N ALA A 314 -38.00 13.84 -40.55
CA ALA A 314 -39.14 12.98 -40.82
C ALA A 314 -40.52 13.62 -40.51
N SER A 315 -40.55 14.80 -39.91
CA SER A 315 -41.76 15.58 -39.56
C SER A 315 -41.94 16.78 -40.48
#